data_AF-A0A926DIB8-F1
#
_entry.id   AF-A0A926DIB8-F1
#
_cell.length_a   1.000
_cell.length_b   1.000
_cell.length_c   1.000
_cell.angle_alpha   90.00
_cell.angle_beta   90.00
_cell.angle_gamma   90.00
#
_symmetry.space_group_name_H-M   'P 1'
#
loop_
_entity.id
_entity.type
_entity.pdbx_description
1 polymer ?
#
loop_
_entity_poly.entity_id
_entity_poly.type
_entity_poly.pdbx_seq_one_letter_code
_entity_poly.pdbx_strand_id
1 'polypeptide(L)'
;MKEKRPMQKKGIDILFFERPLVDLKKFAFKIAKEIKKKDSSVFMGAVCIELPTEEEKKESFIDYFYHRKQIKNIDDFLISQEVKIIVFTQCRIPDLEFILHAKKLGIKTIMLQEGVMFDGMNINDVSAANAISVIGQLSKVFEYLNIVRHMCRYDGKSFVKVIAEVLKKKKNITMIVEAQFSMRLIAEYILTMGEYWDEYYMSHHGYTKDQIRLIGDHDLDGFIPGGKKEEAICYIANALVEDGSAKKKDLEKFLASFADLVDKTTKLYVKLHPRSDQSLYKILNDHNIEYIRNGRLPSVNVYVGHRSALLGRALYESDNLIIWKFPNEEFSFYERYATAVCTNKKELENALKLVDISSHTNDKLEAISKVYWNNPKGSMKCAAELIYDYMKGIKI
;
A
#
# COMPACT_ATOMS: atom_id res chain seq x y z
N MET A 1 -46.16 8.68 20.62
CA MET A 1 -45.01 7.86 21.08
C MET A 1 -44.88 6.65 20.17
N LYS A 2 -43.88 6.63 19.28
CA LYS A 2 -43.43 5.40 18.62
C LYS A 2 -42.16 4.98 19.34
N GLU A 3 -42.26 3.92 20.14
CA GLU A 3 -41.09 3.28 20.75
C GLU A 3 -40.13 2.86 19.63
N LYS A 4 -38.98 3.54 19.55
CA LYS A 4 -37.81 3.00 18.86
C LYS A 4 -37.37 1.80 19.69
N ARG A 5 -37.70 0.59 19.24
CA ARG A 5 -37.04 -0.62 19.74
C ARG A 5 -35.53 -0.39 19.63
N PRO A 6 -34.75 -0.56 20.71
CA PRO A 6 -33.30 -0.49 20.58
C PRO A 6 -32.88 -1.59 19.61
N MET A 7 -32.23 -1.22 18.50
CA MET A 7 -31.55 -2.19 17.65
C MET A 7 -30.60 -2.96 18.55
N GLN A 8 -30.88 -4.25 18.77
CA GLN A 8 -29.94 -5.18 19.40
C GLN A 8 -28.63 -5.01 18.64
N LYS A 9 -27.61 -4.52 19.34
CA LYS A 9 -26.29 -4.28 18.76
C LYS A 9 -25.72 -5.65 18.40
N LYS A 10 -25.79 -6.01 17.12
CA LYS A 10 -25.20 -7.25 16.62
C LYS A 10 -23.68 -7.12 16.66
N GLY A 11 -23.01 -8.18 17.08
CA GLY A 11 -21.55 -8.27 17.07
C GLY A 11 -20.97 -8.00 15.67
N ILE A 12 -19.71 -7.58 15.64
CA ILE A 12 -18.96 -7.35 14.40
C ILE A 12 -18.34 -8.68 13.98
N ASP A 13 -18.80 -9.25 12.88
CA ASP A 13 -18.18 -10.43 12.32
C ASP A 13 -16.77 -10.11 11.81
N ILE A 14 -16.61 -9.02 11.03
CA ILE A 14 -15.33 -8.62 10.42
C ILE A 14 -15.00 -7.17 10.76
N LEU A 15 -13.85 -6.95 11.37
CA LEU A 15 -13.33 -5.61 11.66
C LEU A 15 -12.15 -5.29 10.75
N PHE A 16 -12.29 -4.27 9.89
CA PHE A 16 -11.18 -3.71 9.12
C PHE A 16 -10.42 -2.71 9.99
N PHE A 17 -9.11 -2.88 10.12
CA PHE A 17 -8.23 -1.94 10.82
C PHE A 17 -7.34 -1.24 9.80
N GLU A 18 -7.79 -0.07 9.34
CA GLU A 18 -7.10 0.70 8.30
C GLU A 18 -7.13 2.18 8.62
N ARG A 19 -5.99 2.86 8.46
CA ARG A 19 -5.80 4.18 9.05
C ARG A 19 -6.36 5.32 8.16
N PRO A 20 -5.96 5.46 6.89
CA PRO A 20 -6.46 6.50 5.99
C PRO A 20 -7.69 6.03 5.22
N LEU A 21 -8.60 6.97 4.93
CA LEU A 21 -9.82 6.66 4.19
C LEU A 21 -9.56 6.15 2.76
N VAL A 22 -8.45 6.55 2.15
CA VAL A 22 -8.06 6.10 0.80
C VAL A 22 -7.78 4.59 0.78
N ASP A 23 -7.17 4.04 1.83
CA ASP A 23 -6.87 2.61 1.92
C ASP A 23 -8.18 1.82 2.12
N LEU A 24 -9.08 2.32 2.97
CA LEU A 24 -10.39 1.72 3.19
C LEU A 24 -11.19 1.59 1.90
N LYS A 25 -11.20 2.64 1.08
CA LYS A 25 -11.84 2.61 -0.24
C LYS A 25 -11.16 1.62 -1.19
N LYS A 26 -9.83 1.51 -1.08
CA LYS A 26 -9.02 0.65 -1.94
C LYS A 26 -9.22 -0.83 -1.63
N PHE A 27 -9.35 -1.19 -0.36
CA PHE A 27 -9.44 -2.58 0.13
C PHE A 27 -10.78 -2.88 0.82
N ALA A 28 -10.98 -2.37 2.04
CA ALA A 28 -12.11 -2.73 2.89
C ALA A 28 -13.48 -2.59 2.20
N PHE A 29 -13.73 -1.49 1.47
CA PHE A 29 -15.04 -1.24 0.83
C PHE A 29 -15.30 -2.24 -0.29
N LYS A 30 -14.26 -2.60 -1.06
CA LYS A 30 -14.38 -3.58 -2.15
C LYS A 30 -14.60 -4.98 -1.60
N ILE A 31 -13.86 -5.36 -0.55
CA ILE A 31 -14.01 -6.65 0.12
C ILE A 31 -15.40 -6.74 0.76
N ALA A 32 -15.82 -5.72 1.50
CA ALA A 32 -17.13 -5.66 2.14
C ALA A 32 -18.27 -5.80 1.12
N LYS A 33 -18.16 -5.15 -0.04
CA LYS A 33 -19.12 -5.30 -1.13
C LYS A 33 -19.25 -6.75 -1.60
N GLU A 34 -18.14 -7.44 -1.85
CA GLU A 34 -18.16 -8.84 -2.29
C GLU A 34 -18.69 -9.78 -1.19
N ILE A 35 -18.37 -9.52 0.07
CA ILE A 35 -18.93 -10.28 1.20
C ILE A 35 -20.44 -10.07 1.32
N LYS A 36 -20.94 -8.82 1.27
CA LYS A 36 -22.39 -8.53 1.35
C LYS A 36 -23.18 -9.11 0.18
N LYS A 37 -22.58 -9.22 -1.01
CA LYS A 37 -23.19 -9.94 -2.15
C LYS A 37 -23.36 -11.43 -1.87
N LYS A 38 -22.41 -12.05 -1.15
CA LYS A 38 -22.44 -13.47 -0.80
C LYS A 38 -23.35 -13.75 0.39
N ASP A 39 -23.29 -12.91 1.42
CA ASP A 39 -24.03 -13.04 2.67
C ASP A 39 -24.28 -11.65 3.29
N SER A 40 -25.48 -11.11 3.05
CA SER A 40 -25.86 -9.79 3.55
C SER A 40 -26.01 -9.72 5.07
N SER A 41 -25.99 -10.87 5.76
CA SER A 41 -26.16 -10.95 7.21
C SER A 41 -24.86 -10.72 8.00
N VAL A 42 -23.71 -10.72 7.32
CA VAL A 42 -22.40 -10.46 7.93
C VAL A 42 -22.30 -9.01 8.36
N PHE A 43 -22.01 -8.75 9.64
CA PHE A 43 -21.81 -7.41 10.18
C PHE A 43 -20.34 -7.00 10.13
N MET A 44 -20.06 -5.85 9.56
CA MET A 44 -18.70 -5.37 9.34
C MET A 44 -18.48 -4.00 9.98
N GLY A 45 -17.31 -3.83 10.58
CA GLY A 45 -16.86 -2.56 11.15
C GLY A 45 -15.53 -2.11 10.56
N ALA A 46 -15.25 -0.82 10.64
CA ALA A 46 -13.94 -0.26 10.33
C ALA A 46 -13.45 0.68 11.44
N VAL A 47 -12.20 0.51 11.86
CA VAL A 47 -11.50 1.47 12.72
C VAL A 47 -10.64 2.37 11.84
N CYS A 48 -10.86 3.68 11.90
CA CYS A 48 -10.28 4.67 11.00
C CYS A 48 -9.60 5.82 11.78
N ILE A 49 -8.59 6.49 11.20
CA ILE A 49 -8.15 7.81 11.70
C ILE A 49 -9.09 8.91 11.16
N GLU A 50 -9.58 8.75 9.95
CA GLU A 50 -10.48 9.69 9.29
C GLU A 50 -11.81 8.99 9.04
N LEU A 51 -12.90 9.55 9.59
CA LEU A 51 -14.22 8.98 9.36
C LEU A 51 -14.71 9.33 7.95
N PRO A 52 -15.33 8.38 7.22
CA PRO A 52 -15.96 8.68 5.95
C PRO A 52 -17.11 9.67 6.12
N THR A 53 -17.33 10.47 5.08
CA THR A 53 -18.55 11.25 4.87
C THR A 53 -19.78 10.35 4.75
N GLU A 54 -20.97 10.93 4.91
CA GLU A 54 -22.23 10.17 4.77
C GLU A 54 -22.43 9.59 3.36
N GLU A 55 -21.84 10.20 2.34
CA GLU A 55 -21.87 9.67 0.97
C GLU A 55 -20.97 8.44 0.84
N GLU A 56 -19.73 8.53 1.32
CA GLU A 56 -18.78 7.43 1.29
C GLU A 56 -19.25 6.23 2.13
N LYS A 57 -19.96 6.47 3.25
CA LYS A 57 -20.58 5.40 4.04
C LYS A 57 -21.58 4.60 3.24
N LYS A 58 -22.40 5.24 2.39
CA LYS A 58 -23.40 4.54 1.56
C LYS A 58 -22.76 3.60 0.54
N GLU A 59 -21.57 3.96 0.06
CA GLU A 59 -20.82 3.16 -0.91
C GLU A 59 -19.93 2.08 -0.27
N SER A 60 -19.78 2.12 1.06
CA SER A 60 -18.79 1.30 1.76
C SER A 60 -19.18 -0.16 1.99
N PHE A 61 -20.48 -0.45 2.08
CA PHE A 61 -21.01 -1.75 2.53
C PHE A 61 -20.58 -2.16 3.95
N ILE A 62 -19.99 -1.24 4.71
CA ILE A 62 -19.57 -1.41 6.11
C ILE A 62 -20.65 -0.83 7.04
N ASP A 63 -21.01 -1.59 8.06
CA ASP A 63 -22.13 -1.26 8.95
C ASP A 63 -21.75 -0.23 10.03
N TYR A 64 -20.50 -0.29 10.51
CA TYR A 64 -20.02 0.56 11.61
C TYR A 64 -18.66 1.19 11.34
N PHE A 65 -18.51 2.46 11.71
CA PHE A 65 -17.24 3.19 11.65
C PHE A 65 -16.86 3.70 13.03
N TYR A 66 -15.64 3.41 13.45
CA TYR A 66 -15.08 3.81 14.74
C TYR A 66 -13.85 4.67 14.51
N HIS A 67 -13.79 5.82 15.16
CA HIS A 67 -12.59 6.64 15.11
C HIS A 67 -11.56 6.07 16.10
N ARG A 68 -10.31 5.84 15.69
CA ARG A 68 -9.26 5.20 16.53
C ARG A 68 -9.09 5.86 17.90
N LYS A 69 -9.18 7.20 17.99
CA LYS A 69 -9.07 7.95 19.26
C LYS A 69 -10.23 7.69 20.24
N GLN A 70 -11.36 7.16 19.78
CA GLN A 70 -12.49 6.80 20.65
C GLN A 70 -12.26 5.45 21.35
N ILE A 71 -11.36 4.61 20.81
CA ILE A 71 -11.00 3.31 21.39
C ILE A 71 -9.89 3.54 22.42
N LYS A 72 -10.28 3.61 23.70
CA LYS A 72 -9.35 3.80 24.83
C LYS A 72 -8.77 2.49 25.34
N ASN A 73 -9.61 1.46 25.43
CA ASN A 73 -9.21 0.10 25.78
C ASN A 73 -9.55 -0.82 24.62
N ILE A 74 -8.54 -1.46 24.03
CA ILE A 74 -8.69 -2.32 22.87
C ILE A 74 -9.42 -3.62 23.25
N ASP A 75 -9.11 -4.22 24.40
CA ASP A 75 -9.77 -5.46 24.83
C ASP A 75 -11.27 -5.24 25.06
N ASP A 76 -11.63 -4.21 25.83
CA ASP A 76 -13.03 -3.87 26.08
C ASP A 76 -13.78 -3.58 24.78
N PHE A 77 -13.13 -2.90 23.83
CA PHE A 77 -13.71 -2.64 22.52
C PHE A 77 -13.95 -3.94 21.75
N LEU A 78 -12.93 -4.79 21.59
CA LEU A 78 -13.03 -6.03 20.83
C LEU A 78 -14.06 -6.99 21.44
N ILE A 79 -14.09 -7.11 22.77
CA ILE A 79 -15.06 -7.94 23.51
C ILE A 79 -16.48 -7.37 23.39
N SER A 80 -16.67 -6.08 23.67
CA SER A 80 -18.01 -5.46 23.62
C SER A 80 -18.60 -5.35 22.22
N GLN A 81 -17.76 -5.46 21.18
CA GLN A 81 -18.19 -5.55 19.80
C GLN A 81 -18.27 -7.00 19.32
N GLU A 82 -17.94 -7.99 20.15
CA GLU A 82 -17.94 -9.42 19.79
C GLU A 82 -17.18 -9.70 18.48
N VAL A 83 -16.01 -9.06 18.31
CA VAL A 83 -15.23 -9.12 17.07
C VAL A 83 -14.74 -10.55 16.82
N LYS A 84 -15.09 -11.13 15.65
CA LYS A 84 -14.67 -12.51 15.30
C LYS A 84 -13.37 -12.57 14.52
N ILE A 85 -13.18 -11.66 13.56
CA ILE A 85 -11.96 -11.54 12.77
C ILE A 85 -11.56 -10.07 12.58
N ILE A 86 -10.25 -9.81 12.58
CA ILE A 86 -9.66 -8.51 12.23
C ILE A 86 -8.85 -8.64 10.94
N VAL A 87 -9.07 -7.69 10.03
CA VAL A 87 -8.39 -7.59 8.74
C VAL A 87 -7.50 -6.35 8.75
N PHE A 88 -6.23 -6.54 8.41
CA PHE A 88 -5.20 -5.51 8.36
C PHE A 88 -4.66 -5.38 6.92
N THR A 89 -4.13 -4.21 6.54
CA THR A 89 -3.44 -4.00 5.25
C THR A 89 -1.97 -3.62 5.40
N GLN A 90 -1.54 -3.30 6.62
CA GLN A 90 -0.18 -2.87 6.93
C GLN A 90 0.33 -3.48 8.24
N CYS A 91 1.65 -3.48 8.42
CA CYS A 91 2.33 -3.95 9.62
C CYS A 91 3.06 -2.80 10.34
N ARG A 92 2.33 -1.73 10.72
CA ARG A 92 2.90 -0.62 11.51
C ARG A 92 2.70 -0.89 13.01
N ILE A 93 3.36 -0.08 13.85
CA ILE A 93 3.29 -0.21 15.31
C ILE A 93 1.83 -0.26 15.87
N PRO A 94 0.88 0.59 15.43
CA PRO A 94 -0.51 0.48 15.86
C PRO A 94 -1.21 -0.81 15.39
N ASP A 95 -0.85 -1.35 14.23
CA ASP A 95 -1.38 -2.62 13.74
C ASP A 95 -0.86 -3.78 14.61
N LEU A 96 0.43 -3.75 14.99
CA LEU A 96 1.02 -4.72 15.94
C LEU A 96 0.34 -4.69 17.32
N GLU A 97 -0.06 -3.51 17.80
CA GLU A 97 -0.83 -3.35 19.04
C GLU A 97 -2.15 -4.12 18.93
N PHE A 98 -2.93 -3.90 17.87
CA PHE A 98 -4.18 -4.62 17.64
C PHE A 98 -3.98 -6.13 17.47
N ILE A 99 -2.91 -6.57 16.78
CA ILE A 99 -2.58 -8.00 16.63
C ILE A 99 -2.27 -8.64 17.99
N LEU A 100 -1.52 -7.94 18.87
CA LEU A 100 -1.21 -8.44 20.21
C LEU A 100 -2.48 -8.67 21.02
N HIS A 101 -3.38 -7.69 21.05
CA HIS A 101 -4.68 -7.79 21.73
C HIS A 101 -5.56 -8.91 21.14
N ALA A 102 -5.68 -8.96 19.81
CA ALA A 102 -6.46 -9.98 19.11
C ALA A 102 -5.98 -11.40 19.46
N LYS A 103 -4.67 -11.65 19.42
CA LYS A 103 -4.11 -12.97 19.75
C LYS A 103 -4.35 -13.36 21.20
N LYS A 104 -4.23 -12.43 22.17
CA LYS A 104 -4.51 -12.73 23.58
C LYS A 104 -5.98 -13.06 23.84
N LEU A 105 -6.88 -12.49 23.04
CA LEU A 105 -8.32 -12.76 23.08
C LEU A 105 -8.75 -13.95 22.22
N GLY A 106 -7.84 -14.58 21.47
CA GLY A 106 -8.18 -15.66 20.54
C GLY A 106 -9.00 -15.20 19.33
N ILE A 107 -8.92 -13.93 18.97
CA ILE A 107 -9.60 -13.34 17.80
C ILE A 107 -8.78 -13.61 16.55
N LYS A 108 -9.47 -14.03 15.48
CA LYS A 108 -8.85 -14.37 14.21
C LYS A 108 -8.22 -13.16 13.54
N THR A 109 -7.10 -13.34 12.84
CA THR A 109 -6.43 -12.23 12.14
C THR A 109 -6.01 -12.57 10.71
N ILE A 110 -6.26 -11.66 9.78
CA ILE A 110 -5.79 -11.71 8.39
C ILE A 110 -5.05 -10.42 8.06
N MET A 111 -3.91 -10.52 7.40
CA MET A 111 -3.20 -9.39 6.78
C MET A 111 -3.38 -9.45 5.27
N LEU A 112 -3.61 -8.31 4.62
CA LEU A 112 -3.51 -8.14 3.17
C LEU A 112 -2.23 -7.38 2.87
N GLN A 113 -1.55 -7.78 1.81
CA GLN A 113 -0.41 -7.04 1.31
C GLN A 113 -0.90 -5.81 0.51
N GLU A 114 -0.60 -4.61 1.00
CA GLU A 114 -0.98 -3.35 0.32
C GLU A 114 -0.05 -2.93 -0.84
N GLY A 115 1.21 -3.38 -0.85
CA GLY A 115 2.18 -2.97 -1.85
C GLY A 115 3.57 -3.62 -1.72
N VAL A 116 4.53 -3.07 -2.45
CA VAL A 116 5.92 -3.53 -2.51
C VAL A 116 6.63 -3.24 -1.19
N MET A 117 7.21 -4.27 -0.59
CA MET A 117 8.14 -4.11 0.52
C MET A 117 9.53 -3.80 -0.06
N PHE A 118 10.01 -2.56 0.10
CA PHE A 118 11.39 -2.21 -0.25
C PHE A 118 12.28 -2.43 0.97
N ASP A 119 13.37 -3.17 0.79
CA ASP A 119 14.47 -3.17 1.75
C ASP A 119 14.94 -1.73 1.93
N GLY A 120 14.87 -1.22 3.17
CA GLY A 120 15.38 0.11 3.52
C GLY A 120 14.38 1.27 3.44
N MET A 121 13.06 1.02 3.33
CA MET A 121 12.07 2.03 3.77
C MET A 121 12.17 2.26 5.28
N ASN A 122 13.11 3.10 5.64
CA ASN A 122 13.29 3.60 6.98
C ASN A 122 12.17 4.63 7.20
N ILE A 123 11.18 4.29 8.02
CA ILE A 123 10.28 5.28 8.63
C ILE A 123 11.09 6.37 9.39
N ASN A 124 12.40 6.15 9.58
CA ASN A 124 13.34 7.04 10.24
C ASN A 124 14.54 7.47 9.39
N ASP A 125 14.46 7.56 8.05
CA ASP A 125 15.49 8.26 7.26
C ASP A 125 15.34 9.78 7.43
N VAL A 126 15.64 10.20 8.66
CA VAL A 126 15.79 11.59 9.06
C VAL A 126 17.14 12.04 8.51
N SER A 127 17.18 12.38 7.21
CA SER A 127 18.31 13.18 6.73
C SER A 127 18.21 14.55 7.40
N ALA A 128 19.30 14.99 8.04
CA ALA A 128 19.38 16.26 8.77
C ALA A 128 19.08 17.51 7.90
N ALA A 129 18.83 17.33 6.60
CA ALA A 129 18.54 18.38 5.64
C ALA A 129 17.10 18.94 5.73
N ASN A 130 16.15 18.26 6.39
CA ASN A 130 14.75 18.69 6.46
C ASN A 130 14.26 18.92 7.91
N ALA A 131 14.96 19.75 8.68
CA ALA A 131 14.69 20.00 10.11
C ALA A 131 13.22 20.34 10.48
N ILE A 132 12.43 20.93 9.55
CA ILE A 132 11.02 21.25 9.76
C ILE A 132 10.11 20.01 9.64
N SER A 133 10.42 19.05 8.75
CA SER A 133 9.68 17.77 8.69
C SER A 133 10.01 16.86 9.87
N VAL A 134 11.22 16.98 10.44
CA VAL A 134 11.65 16.24 11.63
C VAL A 134 10.78 16.57 12.85
N ILE A 135 10.40 17.84 13.05
CA ILE A 135 9.58 18.25 14.20
C ILE A 135 8.18 17.60 14.13
N GLY A 136 7.59 17.50 12.93
CA GLY A 136 6.34 16.78 12.69
C GLY A 136 6.46 15.25 12.78
N GLN A 137 7.67 14.71 12.57
CA GLN A 137 7.96 13.28 12.73
C GLN A 137 8.24 12.90 14.19
N LEU A 138 8.81 13.80 15.00
CA LEU A 138 9.09 13.55 16.43
C LEU A 138 7.83 13.22 17.22
N SER A 139 6.72 13.92 16.97
CA SER A 139 5.43 13.62 17.62
C SER A 139 4.95 12.19 17.32
N LYS A 140 5.09 11.74 16.07
CA LYS A 140 4.79 10.35 15.65
C LYS A 140 5.74 9.34 16.29
N VAL A 141 7.02 9.67 16.42
CA VAL A 141 8.00 8.83 17.13
C VAL A 141 7.59 8.65 18.59
N PHE A 142 7.23 9.73 19.30
CA PHE A 142 6.74 9.63 20.68
C PHE A 142 5.44 8.84 20.79
N GLU A 143 4.50 9.01 19.85
CA GLU A 143 3.28 8.21 19.78
C GLU A 143 3.61 6.72 19.66
N TYR A 144 4.51 6.34 18.73
CA TYR A 144 4.90 4.94 18.54
C TYR A 144 5.65 4.37 19.75
N LEU A 145 6.54 5.15 20.38
CA LEU A 145 7.21 4.73 21.61
C LEU A 145 6.21 4.49 22.74
N ASN A 146 5.19 5.36 22.87
CA ASN A 146 4.12 5.17 23.85
C ASN A 146 3.33 3.90 23.57
N ILE A 147 2.96 3.64 22.32
CA ILE A 147 2.27 2.39 21.93
C ILE A 147 3.13 1.17 22.29
N VAL A 148 4.40 1.13 21.90
CA VAL A 148 5.31 0.01 22.22
C VAL A 148 5.45 -0.17 23.74
N ARG A 149 5.49 0.91 24.51
CA ARG A 149 5.50 0.85 25.98
C ARG A 149 4.21 0.25 26.53
N HIS A 150 3.04 0.61 26.00
CA HIS A 150 1.77 0.03 26.39
C HIS A 150 1.70 -1.46 26.05
N MET A 151 2.09 -1.85 24.84
CA MET A 151 2.22 -3.25 24.43
C MET A 151 3.14 -4.03 25.37
N CYS A 152 4.32 -3.48 25.70
CA CYS A 152 5.26 -4.13 26.62
C CYS A 152 4.66 -4.37 28.00
N ARG A 153 3.92 -3.39 28.55
CA ARG A 153 3.22 -3.55 29.83
C ARG A 153 2.13 -4.62 29.75
N TYR A 154 1.35 -4.61 28.67
CA TYR A 154 0.28 -5.58 28.43
C TYR A 154 0.80 -7.01 28.25
N ASP A 155 2.00 -7.17 27.68
CA ASP A 155 2.63 -8.47 27.46
C ASP A 155 3.66 -8.90 28.50
N GLY A 156 3.91 -8.08 29.53
CA GLY A 156 4.93 -8.36 30.54
C GLY A 156 6.36 -8.35 29.97
N LYS A 157 6.61 -7.61 28.88
CA LYS A 157 7.94 -7.45 28.26
C LYS A 157 8.64 -6.18 28.75
N SER A 158 9.97 -6.19 28.65
CA SER A 158 10.78 -5.01 28.99
C SER A 158 10.86 -4.04 27.83
N PHE A 159 10.22 -2.87 27.98
CA PHE A 159 10.29 -1.79 27.01
C PHE A 159 11.73 -1.39 26.67
N VAL A 160 12.60 -1.30 27.69
CA VAL A 160 14.02 -0.92 27.50
C VAL A 160 14.75 -1.91 26.59
N LYS A 161 14.50 -3.23 26.74
CA LYS A 161 15.10 -4.25 25.88
C LYS A 161 14.62 -4.13 24.44
N VAL A 162 13.32 -3.89 24.22
CA VAL A 162 12.77 -3.70 22.87
C VAL A 162 13.42 -2.51 22.18
N ILE A 163 13.51 -1.37 22.87
CA ILE A 163 14.13 -0.16 22.31
C ILE A 163 15.64 -0.36 22.08
N ALA A 164 16.34 -1.06 22.97
CA ALA A 164 17.75 -1.38 22.77
C ALA A 164 17.99 -2.19 21.48
N GLU A 165 17.15 -3.17 21.18
CA GLU A 165 17.23 -3.93 19.92
C GLU A 165 16.93 -3.07 18.69
N VAL A 166 15.93 -2.19 18.78
CA VAL A 166 15.62 -1.21 17.71
C VAL A 166 16.83 -0.30 17.44
N LEU A 167 17.46 0.24 18.48
CA LEU A 167 18.64 1.11 18.37
C LEU A 167 19.89 0.39 17.87
N LYS A 168 20.01 -0.92 18.18
CA LYS A 168 21.12 -1.76 17.71
C LYS A 168 21.05 -2.03 16.21
N LYS A 169 19.86 -2.38 15.71
CA LYS A 169 19.67 -2.82 14.32
C LYS A 169 19.37 -1.68 13.34
N LYS A 170 18.75 -0.58 13.80
CA LYS A 170 18.51 0.68 13.06
C LYS A 170 17.74 0.60 11.74
N LYS A 171 17.32 -0.59 11.31
CA LYS A 171 16.52 -0.88 10.10
C LYS A 171 15.39 -1.84 10.45
N ASN A 172 14.31 -1.84 9.66
CA ASN A 172 13.18 -2.76 9.80
C ASN A 172 12.56 -2.76 11.22
N ILE A 173 12.33 -1.57 11.76
CA ILE A 173 11.91 -1.34 13.16
C ILE A 173 10.65 -2.13 13.53
N THR A 174 9.65 -2.17 12.66
CA THR A 174 8.40 -2.90 12.90
C THR A 174 8.65 -4.41 13.04
N MET A 175 9.47 -5.01 12.19
CA MET A 175 9.86 -6.42 12.29
C MET A 175 10.66 -6.73 13.56
N ILE A 176 11.50 -5.80 14.01
CA ILE A 176 12.21 -5.96 15.27
C ILE A 176 11.21 -6.02 16.41
N VAL A 177 10.31 -5.03 16.48
CA VAL A 177 9.27 -4.94 17.51
C VAL A 177 8.38 -6.19 17.49
N GLU A 178 7.92 -6.63 16.32
CA GLU A 178 7.11 -7.84 16.10
C GLU A 178 7.70 -9.09 16.78
N ALA A 179 9.03 -9.24 16.76
CA ALA A 179 9.72 -10.41 17.26
C ALA A 179 10.06 -10.37 18.78
N GLN A 180 9.78 -9.26 19.49
CA GLN A 180 10.15 -9.13 20.91
C GLN A 180 9.07 -9.59 21.91
N PHE A 181 7.88 -9.93 21.43
CA PHE A 181 6.73 -10.26 22.28
C PHE A 181 6.63 -11.77 22.57
N SER A 182 5.76 -12.14 23.52
CA SER A 182 5.56 -13.52 23.98
C SER A 182 5.11 -14.43 22.84
N MET A 183 4.37 -13.85 21.90
CA MET A 183 4.01 -14.41 20.62
C MET A 183 4.45 -13.46 19.52
N ARG A 184 4.83 -14.02 18.38
CA ARG A 184 5.20 -13.23 17.22
C ARG A 184 3.97 -12.45 16.72
N LEU A 185 4.11 -11.14 16.54
CA LEU A 185 2.99 -10.24 16.24
C LEU A 185 2.66 -10.18 14.73
N ILE A 186 2.46 -11.36 14.13
CA ILE A 186 1.98 -11.52 12.75
C ILE A 186 0.52 -11.95 12.73
N ALA A 187 -0.21 -11.65 11.66
CA ALA A 187 -1.54 -12.22 11.46
C ALA A 187 -1.46 -13.75 11.29
N GLU A 188 -2.59 -14.45 11.37
CA GLU A 188 -2.60 -15.91 11.16
C GLU A 188 -2.45 -16.29 9.69
N TYR A 189 -3.00 -15.47 8.80
CA TYR A 189 -2.78 -15.57 7.35
C TYR A 189 -2.35 -14.23 6.77
N ILE A 190 -1.51 -14.30 5.74
CA ILE A 190 -1.17 -13.17 4.86
C ILE A 190 -1.70 -13.46 3.46
N LEU A 191 -2.46 -12.51 2.91
CA LEU A 191 -2.94 -12.53 1.54
C LEU A 191 -1.97 -11.75 0.65
N THR A 192 -1.26 -12.44 -0.23
CA THR A 192 -0.16 -11.87 -1.05
C THR A 192 -0.60 -11.59 -2.48
N MET A 193 0.06 -10.63 -3.11
CA MET A 193 -0.23 -10.25 -4.50
C MET A 193 0.46 -11.12 -5.55
N GLY A 194 1.44 -11.94 -5.18
CA GLY A 194 2.25 -12.76 -6.09
C GLY A 194 3.07 -13.78 -5.33
N GLU A 195 3.41 -14.89 -5.98
CA GLU A 195 4.21 -15.99 -5.40
C GLU A 195 5.61 -15.56 -4.97
N TYR A 196 6.17 -14.54 -5.62
CA TYR A 196 7.46 -13.93 -5.26
C TYR A 196 7.52 -13.53 -3.78
N TRP A 197 6.39 -13.12 -3.20
CA TRP A 197 6.33 -12.62 -1.83
C TRP A 197 6.38 -13.71 -0.77
N ASP A 198 6.23 -14.97 -1.16
CA ASP A 198 6.18 -16.08 -0.21
C ASP A 198 7.50 -16.20 0.55
N GLU A 199 8.62 -16.22 -0.18
CA GLU A 199 9.96 -16.29 0.44
C GLU A 199 10.22 -15.06 1.32
N TYR A 200 9.79 -13.87 0.89
CA TYR A 200 9.89 -12.65 1.69
C TYR A 200 9.17 -12.82 3.04
N TYR A 201 7.89 -13.18 3.03
CA TYR A 201 7.10 -13.33 4.26
C TYR A 201 7.59 -14.49 5.15
N MET A 202 8.07 -15.59 4.55
CA MET A 202 8.65 -16.70 5.30
C MET A 202 9.96 -16.30 5.98
N SER A 203 10.88 -15.68 5.26
CA SER A 203 12.22 -15.33 5.77
C SER A 203 12.21 -14.14 6.72
N HIS A 204 11.38 -13.13 6.45
CA HIS A 204 11.38 -11.87 7.20
C HIS A 204 10.38 -11.92 8.36
N HIS A 205 9.16 -12.39 8.11
CA HIS A 205 8.07 -12.40 9.09
C HIS A 205 7.82 -13.78 9.73
N GLY A 206 8.49 -14.84 9.28
CA GLY A 206 8.37 -16.18 9.86
C GLY A 206 7.02 -16.84 9.64
N TYR A 207 6.27 -16.44 8.61
CA TYR A 207 5.12 -17.19 8.15
C TYR A 207 5.55 -18.58 7.64
N THR A 208 4.69 -19.57 7.76
CA THR A 208 4.81 -20.84 7.04
C THR A 208 4.09 -20.77 5.70
N LYS A 209 4.42 -21.68 4.78
CA LYS A 209 3.75 -21.74 3.46
C LYS A 209 2.23 -21.92 3.59
N ASP A 210 1.77 -22.69 4.58
CA ASP A 210 0.34 -22.89 4.83
C ASP A 210 -0.35 -21.68 5.46
N GLN A 211 0.37 -20.61 5.81
CA GLN A 211 -0.21 -19.34 6.26
C GLN A 211 -0.24 -18.26 5.16
N ILE A 212 0.28 -18.54 3.97
CA ILE A 212 0.38 -17.58 2.87
C ILE A 212 -0.65 -17.92 1.79
N ARG A 213 -1.47 -16.95 1.38
CA ARG A 213 -2.50 -17.14 0.35
C ARG A 213 -2.36 -16.14 -0.77
N LEU A 214 -2.22 -16.64 -1.98
CA LEU A 214 -2.12 -15.81 -3.17
C LEU A 214 -3.51 -15.29 -3.57
N ILE A 215 -3.69 -13.97 -3.58
CA ILE A 215 -4.91 -13.30 -4.03
C ILE A 215 -4.71 -12.51 -5.33
N GLY A 216 -3.49 -12.11 -5.66
CA GLY A 216 -3.20 -11.24 -6.81
C GLY A 216 -3.17 -9.76 -6.44
N ASP A 217 -2.73 -8.92 -7.38
CA ASP A 217 -2.64 -7.47 -7.17
C ASP A 217 -3.98 -6.78 -7.47
N HIS A 218 -4.52 -6.04 -6.49
CA HIS A 218 -5.77 -5.28 -6.63
C HIS A 218 -5.67 -4.15 -7.67
N ASP A 219 -4.47 -3.67 -8.00
CA ASP A 219 -4.28 -2.61 -9.01
C ASP A 219 -4.46 -3.16 -10.44
N LEU A 220 -4.47 -4.50 -10.57
CA LEU A 220 -4.76 -5.26 -11.78
C LEU A 220 -6.19 -5.81 -11.84
N ASP A 221 -7.05 -5.51 -10.85
CA ASP A 221 -8.45 -5.98 -10.87
C ASP A 221 -9.19 -5.47 -12.11
N GLY A 222 -9.66 -6.41 -12.94
CA GLY A 222 -10.33 -6.12 -14.20
C GLY A 222 -9.40 -5.61 -15.30
N PHE A 223 -8.08 -5.78 -15.15
CA PHE A 223 -7.10 -5.50 -16.19
C PHE A 223 -7.04 -6.63 -17.22
N ILE A 224 -7.03 -6.26 -18.50
CA ILE A 224 -6.95 -7.20 -19.63
C ILE A 224 -5.62 -6.93 -20.34
N PRO A 225 -4.61 -7.82 -20.19
CA PRO A 225 -3.33 -7.68 -20.87
C PRO A 225 -3.50 -7.72 -22.40
N GLY A 226 -2.63 -7.00 -23.13
CA GLY A 226 -2.55 -7.10 -24.59
C GLY A 226 -3.61 -6.29 -25.37
N GLY A 227 -4.31 -5.35 -24.71
CA GLY A 227 -5.13 -4.36 -25.42
C GLY A 227 -4.30 -3.47 -26.36
N LYS A 228 -4.96 -2.82 -27.33
CA LYS A 228 -4.31 -1.76 -28.13
C LYS A 228 -3.81 -0.67 -27.18
N LYS A 229 -2.53 -0.33 -27.29
CA LYS A 229 -1.91 0.77 -26.54
C LYS A 229 -1.73 1.98 -27.44
N GLU A 230 -1.82 3.15 -26.84
CA GLU A 230 -1.62 4.39 -27.55
C GLU A 230 -0.12 4.65 -27.77
N GLU A 231 0.22 5.23 -28.93
CA GLU A 231 1.55 5.72 -29.26
C GLU A 231 1.83 7.01 -28.47
N ALA A 232 2.04 6.84 -27.16
CA ALA A 232 2.18 7.92 -26.20
C ALA A 232 3.20 7.55 -25.13
N ILE A 233 3.64 8.57 -24.39
CA ILE A 233 4.46 8.41 -23.18
C ILE A 233 3.59 8.70 -21.97
N CYS A 234 3.64 7.84 -20.95
CA CYS A 234 3.04 8.12 -19.65
C CYS A 234 4.13 8.32 -18.60
N TYR A 235 4.26 9.55 -18.13
CA TYR A 235 5.04 9.87 -16.96
C TYR A 235 4.24 9.62 -15.67
N ILE A 236 4.68 8.64 -14.88
CA ILE A 236 4.12 8.28 -13.57
C ILE A 236 4.78 9.17 -12.51
N ALA A 237 4.11 10.27 -12.18
CA ALA A 237 4.54 11.20 -11.16
C ALA A 237 4.23 10.65 -9.75
N ASN A 238 5.14 10.92 -8.81
CA ASN A 238 4.97 10.59 -7.40
C ASN A 238 5.08 11.88 -6.54
N ALA A 239 4.62 11.83 -5.30
CA ALA A 239 4.62 12.98 -4.38
C ALA A 239 6.00 13.20 -3.71
N LEU A 240 7.09 13.14 -4.49
CA LEU A 240 8.45 13.09 -3.96
C LEU A 240 8.88 14.38 -3.24
N VAL A 241 8.47 15.54 -3.77
CA VAL A 241 8.82 16.85 -3.18
C VAL A 241 7.93 17.14 -1.99
N GLU A 242 6.65 16.80 -2.10
CA GLU A 242 5.63 16.96 -1.09
C GLU A 242 5.91 16.07 0.13
N ASP A 243 6.47 14.89 -0.09
CA ASP A 243 6.90 13.95 0.95
C ASP A 243 8.31 14.24 1.49
N GLY A 244 9.02 15.21 0.90
CA GLY A 244 10.39 15.53 1.24
C GLY A 244 11.41 14.45 0.87
N SER A 245 11.04 13.47 0.05
CA SER A 245 11.90 12.40 -0.46
C SER A 245 12.86 12.89 -1.55
N ALA A 246 12.50 13.96 -2.28
CA ALA A 246 13.37 14.62 -3.24
C ALA A 246 13.34 16.14 -3.04
N LYS A 247 14.45 16.82 -3.36
CA LYS A 247 14.48 18.28 -3.37
C LYS A 247 13.76 18.79 -4.62
N LYS A 248 13.02 19.89 -4.48
CA LYS A 248 12.34 20.57 -5.60
C LYS A 248 13.27 20.81 -6.80
N LYS A 249 14.50 21.28 -6.54
CA LYS A 249 15.53 21.52 -7.58
C LYS A 249 15.89 20.26 -8.38
N ASP A 250 15.93 19.10 -7.72
CA ASP A 250 16.28 17.85 -8.38
C ASP A 250 15.13 17.40 -9.31
N LEU A 251 13.87 17.55 -8.85
CA LEU A 251 12.69 17.31 -9.68
C LEU A 251 12.66 18.28 -10.87
N GLU A 252 12.88 19.58 -10.65
CA GLU A 252 12.93 20.58 -11.73
C GLU A 252 14.00 20.25 -12.77
N LYS A 253 15.19 19.78 -12.33
CA LYS A 253 16.27 19.36 -13.24
C LYS A 253 15.85 18.15 -14.09
N PHE A 254 15.18 17.17 -13.48
CA PHE A 254 14.62 16.04 -14.22
C PHE A 254 13.58 16.53 -15.25
N LEU A 255 12.59 17.30 -14.82
CA LEU A 255 11.51 17.77 -15.68
C LEU A 255 12.02 18.63 -16.84
N ALA A 256 13.04 19.48 -16.61
CA ALA A 256 13.69 20.23 -17.67
C ALA A 256 14.42 19.33 -18.67
N SER A 257 15.11 18.29 -18.17
CA SER A 257 15.77 17.30 -19.02
C SER A 257 14.75 16.50 -19.84
N PHE A 258 13.65 16.12 -19.22
CA PHE A 258 12.59 15.35 -19.84
C PHE A 258 11.83 16.17 -20.89
N ALA A 259 11.46 17.41 -20.57
CA ALA A 259 10.81 18.34 -21.48
C ALA A 259 11.65 18.62 -22.75
N ASP A 260 12.98 18.71 -22.60
CA ASP A 260 13.90 18.95 -23.71
C ASP A 260 14.06 17.73 -24.63
N LEU A 261 13.91 16.51 -24.09
CA LEU A 261 14.13 15.27 -24.83
C LEU A 261 12.87 14.67 -25.45
N VAL A 262 11.69 14.98 -24.92
CA VAL A 262 10.42 14.49 -25.46
C VAL A 262 9.94 15.42 -26.57
N ASP A 263 9.64 14.84 -27.73
CA ASP A 263 9.06 15.57 -28.86
C ASP A 263 7.73 16.23 -28.46
N LYS A 264 7.53 17.50 -28.83
CA LYS A 264 6.37 18.28 -28.44
C LYS A 264 5.04 17.77 -29.03
N THR A 265 5.11 17.05 -30.14
CA THR A 265 3.94 16.46 -30.82
C THR A 265 3.52 15.12 -30.23
N THR A 266 4.46 14.39 -29.63
CA THR A 266 4.18 13.13 -28.91
C THR A 266 3.21 13.38 -27.76
N LYS A 267 2.11 12.61 -27.73
CA LYS A 267 1.15 12.66 -26.63
C LYS A 267 1.83 12.26 -25.32
N LEU A 268 1.73 13.12 -24.32
CA LEU A 268 2.32 12.94 -23.00
C LEU A 268 1.24 12.90 -21.92
N TYR A 269 1.08 11.76 -21.26
CA TYR A 269 0.28 11.64 -20.05
C TYR A 269 1.14 11.91 -18.82
N VAL A 270 0.63 12.70 -17.88
CA VAL A 270 1.22 12.84 -16.54
C VAL A 270 0.24 12.28 -15.52
N LYS A 271 0.50 11.04 -15.08
CA LYS A 271 -0.28 10.37 -14.03
C LYS A 271 0.20 10.86 -12.67
N LEU A 272 -0.53 11.82 -12.09
CA LEU A 272 -0.23 12.44 -10.80
C LEU A 272 -0.62 11.54 -9.63
N HIS A 273 0.21 11.52 -8.59
CA HIS A 273 -0.19 11.01 -7.28
C HIS A 273 -1.29 11.92 -6.70
N PRO A 274 -2.28 11.42 -5.93
CA PRO A 274 -3.35 12.26 -5.35
C PRO A 274 -2.84 13.49 -4.59
N ARG A 275 -1.67 13.36 -3.96
CA ARG A 275 -0.98 14.40 -3.18
C ARG A 275 -0.01 15.28 -3.99
N SER A 276 0.25 14.98 -5.26
CA SER A 276 1.19 15.77 -6.07
C SER A 276 0.65 17.17 -6.38
N ASP A 277 1.50 18.17 -6.22
CA ASP A 277 1.29 19.54 -6.68
C ASP A 277 1.55 19.63 -8.18
N GLN A 278 0.47 19.78 -8.94
CA GLN A 278 0.52 19.90 -10.40
C GLN A 278 1.34 21.13 -10.84
N SER A 279 1.46 22.15 -9.99
CA SER A 279 2.20 23.38 -10.32
C SER A 279 3.69 23.13 -10.58
N LEU A 280 4.25 22.02 -10.08
CA LEU A 280 5.64 21.60 -10.29
C LEU A 280 5.91 21.15 -11.73
N TYR A 281 4.88 20.78 -12.49
CA TYR A 281 5.00 20.17 -13.81
C TYR A 281 4.79 21.16 -14.98
N LYS A 282 4.64 22.46 -14.68
CA LYS A 282 4.32 23.50 -15.67
C LYS A 282 5.26 23.56 -16.88
N ILE A 283 6.52 23.16 -16.73
CA ILE A 283 7.50 23.13 -17.83
C ILE A 283 7.10 22.15 -18.95
N LEU A 284 6.22 21.19 -18.67
CA LEU A 284 5.68 20.24 -19.64
C LEU A 284 4.44 20.77 -20.39
N ASN A 285 3.93 21.97 -20.05
CA ASN A 285 2.71 22.51 -20.67
C ASN A 285 2.88 22.91 -22.14
N ASP A 286 4.12 23.01 -22.62
CA ASP A 286 4.44 23.28 -24.03
C ASP A 286 4.40 22.01 -24.90
N HIS A 287 4.09 20.85 -24.30
CA HIS A 287 3.91 19.56 -24.97
C HIS A 287 2.42 19.24 -25.17
N ASN A 288 2.13 18.24 -26.00
CA ASN A 288 0.79 17.64 -26.12
C ASN A 288 0.43 16.84 -24.85
N ILE A 289 0.15 17.55 -23.75
CA ILE A 289 0.04 16.99 -22.40
C ILE A 289 -1.40 16.75 -21.94
N GLU A 290 -1.59 15.67 -21.18
CA GLU A 290 -2.81 15.41 -20.43
C GLU A 290 -2.50 14.99 -18.98
N TYR A 291 -3.03 15.73 -18.01
CA TYR A 291 -2.86 15.43 -16.59
C TYR A 291 -3.96 14.50 -16.08
N ILE A 292 -3.56 13.36 -15.53
CA ILE A 292 -4.48 12.38 -14.94
C ILE A 292 -4.22 12.32 -13.44
N ARG A 293 -5.14 12.82 -12.61
CA ARG A 293 -5.07 12.65 -11.16
C ARG A 293 -5.83 11.41 -10.70
N ASN A 294 -7.12 11.36 -11.00
CA ASN A 294 -8.00 10.25 -10.65
C ASN A 294 -8.14 9.25 -11.81
N GLY A 295 -8.55 8.02 -11.52
CA GLY A 295 -8.77 7.00 -12.54
C GLY A 295 -7.56 6.09 -12.81
N ARG A 296 -7.70 5.26 -13.84
CA ARG A 296 -6.75 4.20 -14.22
C ARG A 296 -5.47 4.78 -14.82
N LEU A 297 -4.37 4.02 -14.73
CA LEU A 297 -3.16 4.29 -15.49
C LEU A 297 -3.50 4.17 -16.99
N PRO A 298 -3.14 5.14 -17.84
CA PRO A 298 -3.39 5.05 -19.28
C PRO A 298 -2.57 3.91 -19.89
N SER A 299 -3.13 3.22 -20.88
CA SER A 299 -2.49 2.11 -21.60
C SER A 299 -1.70 2.65 -22.78
N VAL A 300 -0.39 2.80 -22.61
CA VAL A 300 0.51 3.45 -23.57
C VAL A 300 1.73 2.58 -23.86
N ASN A 301 2.43 2.87 -24.96
CA ASN A 301 3.61 2.11 -25.36
C ASN A 301 4.85 2.38 -24.50
N VAL A 302 5.00 3.56 -23.88
CA VAL A 302 6.19 3.91 -23.08
C VAL A 302 5.82 4.50 -21.73
N TYR A 303 6.45 4.01 -20.66
CA TYR A 303 6.31 4.54 -19.32
C TYR A 303 7.63 5.14 -18.82
N VAL A 304 7.52 6.31 -18.22
CA VAL A 304 8.63 6.95 -17.50
C VAL A 304 8.18 7.13 -16.07
N GLY A 305 9.02 6.86 -15.10
CA GLY A 305 8.62 7.05 -13.71
C GLY A 305 9.77 7.06 -12.73
N HIS A 306 9.39 7.08 -11.47
CA HIS A 306 10.26 6.97 -10.31
C HIS A 306 9.78 5.80 -9.45
N ARG A 307 10.38 5.60 -8.28
CA ARG A 307 9.88 4.62 -7.30
C ARG A 307 8.37 4.83 -7.05
N SER A 308 7.54 3.91 -7.54
CA SER A 308 6.08 3.94 -7.45
C SER A 308 5.51 2.53 -7.55
N ALA A 309 4.47 2.23 -6.78
CA ALA A 309 3.73 0.96 -6.92
C ALA A 309 3.06 0.82 -8.30
N LEU A 310 2.71 1.93 -8.97
CA LEU A 310 2.12 1.89 -10.31
C LEU A 310 3.07 1.37 -11.40
N LEU A 311 4.38 1.28 -11.13
CA LEU A 311 5.32 0.68 -12.06
C LEU A 311 5.03 -0.81 -12.32
N GLY A 312 4.49 -1.54 -11.33
CA GLY A 312 4.09 -2.94 -11.52
C GLY A 312 3.01 -3.07 -12.59
N ARG A 313 2.02 -2.18 -12.57
CA ARG A 313 0.99 -2.10 -13.61
C ARG A 313 1.55 -1.64 -14.96
N ALA A 314 2.49 -0.69 -14.98
CA ALA A 314 3.13 -0.26 -16.23
C ALA A 314 3.81 -1.43 -16.94
N LEU A 315 4.50 -2.31 -16.19
CA LEU A 315 5.18 -3.50 -16.72
C LEU A 315 4.22 -4.60 -17.19
N TYR A 316 2.93 -4.50 -16.85
CA TYR A 316 1.87 -5.32 -17.43
C TYR A 316 1.40 -4.81 -18.80
N GLU A 317 1.60 -3.53 -19.07
CA GLU A 317 1.16 -2.83 -20.29
C GLU A 317 2.26 -2.81 -21.35
N SER A 318 3.51 -2.58 -20.94
CA SER A 318 4.66 -2.49 -21.84
C SER A 318 5.98 -2.74 -21.11
N ASP A 319 6.92 -3.42 -21.77
CA ASP A 319 8.30 -3.57 -21.30
C ASP A 319 9.11 -2.28 -21.37
N ASN A 320 8.65 -1.27 -22.12
CA ASN A 320 9.30 0.03 -22.30
C ASN A 320 9.12 0.92 -21.06
N LEU A 321 9.76 0.53 -19.96
CA LEU A 321 9.79 1.28 -18.71
C LEU A 321 11.16 1.93 -18.52
N ILE A 322 11.18 3.26 -18.40
CA ILE A 322 12.36 4.03 -18.02
C ILE A 322 12.18 4.54 -16.59
N ILE A 323 13.15 4.25 -15.72
CA ILE A 323 13.15 4.74 -14.34
C ILE A 323 14.16 5.88 -14.22
N TRP A 324 13.71 7.05 -13.80
CA TRP A 324 14.60 8.10 -13.34
C TRP A 324 14.79 8.00 -11.83
N LYS A 325 16.05 7.88 -11.40
CA LYS A 325 16.44 7.70 -10.00
C LYS A 325 17.05 8.99 -9.45
N PHE A 326 16.47 9.48 -8.35
CA PHE A 326 16.97 10.68 -7.68
C PHE A 326 18.20 10.38 -6.82
N PRO A 327 19.02 11.41 -6.52
CA PRO A 327 20.15 11.24 -5.61
C PRO A 327 19.70 10.70 -4.25
N ASN A 328 20.43 9.69 -3.74
CA ASN A 328 20.16 8.98 -2.48
C ASN A 328 18.93 8.05 -2.49
N GLU A 329 18.29 7.80 -3.63
CA GLU A 329 17.29 6.73 -3.69
C GLU A 329 17.99 5.36 -3.64
N GLU A 330 17.53 4.49 -2.74
CA GLU A 330 17.96 3.10 -2.73
C GLU A 330 17.40 2.33 -3.94
N PHE A 331 17.92 1.13 -4.20
CA PHE A 331 17.43 0.24 -5.23
C PHE A 331 15.92 -0.01 -5.14
N SER A 332 15.21 0.19 -6.24
CA SER A 332 13.81 -0.20 -6.42
C SER A 332 13.74 -1.55 -7.13
N PHE A 333 12.89 -2.46 -6.64
CA PHE A 333 12.65 -3.77 -7.27
C PHE A 333 12.39 -3.69 -8.78
N TYR A 334 11.66 -2.67 -9.22
CA TYR A 334 11.32 -2.44 -10.62
C TYR A 334 12.53 -2.16 -11.53
N GLU A 335 13.67 -1.75 -10.97
CA GLU A 335 14.92 -1.55 -11.71
C GLU A 335 15.38 -2.83 -12.42
N ARG A 336 15.00 -4.02 -11.94
CA ARG A 336 15.31 -5.32 -12.60
C ARG A 336 14.58 -5.53 -13.92
N TYR A 337 13.47 -4.82 -14.12
CA TYR A 337 12.58 -4.99 -15.27
C TYR A 337 12.54 -3.76 -16.16
N ALA A 338 13.12 -2.64 -15.71
CA ALA A 338 13.20 -1.43 -16.52
C ALA A 338 14.07 -1.64 -17.77
N THR A 339 13.70 -1.00 -18.87
CA THR A 339 14.55 -0.87 -20.06
C THR A 339 15.82 -0.11 -19.72
N ALA A 340 15.70 0.93 -18.88
CA ALA A 340 16.84 1.70 -18.39
C ALA A 340 16.57 2.32 -17.02
N VAL A 341 17.64 2.48 -16.24
CA VAL A 341 17.66 3.29 -15.02
C VAL A 341 18.58 4.47 -15.26
N CYS A 342 18.06 5.68 -15.14
CA CYS A 342 18.74 6.92 -15.49
C CYS A 342 18.91 7.81 -14.26
N THR A 343 20.07 8.44 -14.14
CA THR A 343 20.42 9.39 -13.06
C THR A 343 20.73 10.78 -13.59
N ASN A 344 20.84 10.92 -14.92
CA ASN A 344 21.19 12.16 -15.60
C ASN A 344 20.59 12.23 -17.01
N LYS A 345 20.64 13.42 -17.61
CA LYS A 345 20.05 13.72 -18.92
C LYS A 345 20.60 12.83 -20.04
N LYS A 346 21.90 12.53 -20.05
CA LYS A 346 22.53 11.73 -21.12
C LYS A 346 22.05 10.28 -21.08
N GLU A 347 21.91 9.71 -19.88
CA GLU A 347 21.34 8.38 -19.71
C GLU A 347 19.86 8.34 -20.14
N LEU A 348 19.09 9.37 -19.79
CA LEU A 348 17.69 9.48 -20.21
C LEU A 348 17.56 9.61 -21.73
N GLU A 349 18.40 10.42 -22.36
CA GLU A 349 18.44 10.56 -23.82
C GLU A 349 18.76 9.21 -24.50
N ASN A 350 19.76 8.48 -23.99
CA ASN A 350 20.09 7.16 -24.51
C ASN A 350 18.93 6.17 -24.32
N ALA A 351 18.28 6.18 -23.16
CA ALA A 351 17.13 5.33 -22.88
C ALA A 351 15.95 5.62 -23.81
N LEU A 352 15.64 6.89 -24.06
CA LEU A 352 14.56 7.30 -24.97
C LEU A 352 14.83 6.88 -26.42
N LYS A 353 16.11 6.76 -26.83
CA LYS A 353 16.48 6.23 -28.16
C LYS A 353 16.36 4.71 -28.27
N LEU A 354 16.33 3.99 -27.15
CA LEU A 354 16.17 2.53 -27.13
C LEU A 354 14.70 2.10 -27.17
N VAL A 355 13.77 2.98 -26.80
CA VAL A 355 12.34 2.69 -26.82
C VAL A 355 11.73 3.16 -28.12
N ASP A 356 10.87 2.32 -28.69
CA ASP A 356 10.05 2.68 -29.84
C ASP A 356 8.65 3.04 -29.34
N ILE A 357 8.24 4.29 -29.54
CA ILE A 357 6.94 4.80 -29.09
C ILE A 357 5.79 4.23 -29.93
N SER A 358 6.08 3.71 -31.13
CA SER A 358 5.08 3.09 -32.01
C SER A 358 4.82 1.62 -31.69
N SER A 359 5.64 1.00 -30.84
CA SER A 359 5.51 -0.42 -30.50
C SER A 359 5.68 -0.70 -29.01
N HIS A 360 5.27 -1.90 -28.62
CA HIS A 360 5.48 -2.42 -27.28
C HIS A 360 5.77 -3.91 -27.36
N THR A 361 6.48 -4.41 -26.35
CA THR A 361 6.64 -5.84 -26.07
C THR A 361 6.13 -6.11 -24.67
N ASN A 362 5.79 -7.37 -24.39
CA ASN A 362 5.35 -7.85 -23.09
C ASN A 362 6.14 -9.12 -22.70
N ASP A 363 7.40 -9.20 -23.09
CA ASP A 363 8.28 -10.34 -22.89
C ASP A 363 8.56 -10.59 -21.40
N LYS A 364 8.50 -9.52 -20.58
CA LYS A 364 8.71 -9.61 -19.12
C LYS A 364 7.43 -9.98 -18.36
N LEU A 365 6.29 -10.14 -19.04
CA LEU A 365 4.98 -10.35 -18.41
C LEU A 365 4.95 -11.59 -17.51
N GLU A 366 5.54 -12.71 -17.92
CA GLU A 366 5.58 -13.92 -17.09
C GLU A 366 6.33 -13.66 -15.78
N ALA A 367 7.51 -13.03 -15.85
CA ALA A 367 8.33 -12.73 -14.69
C ALA A 367 7.62 -11.75 -13.74
N ILE A 368 6.95 -10.74 -14.28
CA ILE A 368 6.16 -9.77 -13.51
C ILE A 368 4.92 -10.41 -12.89
N SER A 369 4.29 -11.37 -13.57
CA SER A 369 3.11 -12.06 -13.05
C SER A 369 3.37 -12.91 -11.80
N LYS A 370 4.63 -13.36 -11.60
CA LYS A 370 5.05 -14.04 -10.37
C LYS A 370 5.11 -13.06 -9.18
N VAL A 371 5.24 -11.76 -9.45
CA VAL A 371 5.36 -10.70 -8.44
C VAL A 371 4.03 -10.03 -8.17
N TYR A 372 3.29 -9.70 -9.24
CA TYR A 372 1.98 -9.06 -9.19
C TYR A 372 1.04 -9.89 -10.05
N TRP A 373 0.39 -10.90 -9.47
CA TRP A 373 -0.46 -11.78 -10.24
C TRP A 373 -1.77 -11.07 -10.62
N ASN A 374 -2.02 -10.93 -11.92
CA ASN A 374 -3.34 -10.55 -12.43
C ASN A 374 -4.32 -11.72 -12.27
N ASN A 375 -4.98 -11.79 -11.12
CA ASN A 375 -5.94 -12.84 -10.80
C ASN A 375 -7.20 -12.70 -11.68
N PRO A 376 -7.53 -13.68 -12.55
CA PRO A 376 -8.70 -13.58 -13.43
C PRO A 376 -10.04 -13.49 -12.69
N LYS A 377 -10.11 -13.92 -11.42
CA LYS A 377 -11.30 -13.79 -10.58
C LYS A 377 -11.41 -12.43 -9.87
N GLY A 378 -10.36 -11.62 -9.91
CA GLY A 378 -10.21 -10.39 -9.13
C GLY A 378 -9.65 -10.68 -7.73
N SER A 379 -8.62 -9.94 -7.35
CA SER A 379 -7.94 -9.99 -6.05
C SER A 379 -8.88 -9.68 -4.90
N MET A 380 -9.68 -8.62 -4.99
CA MET A 380 -10.59 -8.25 -3.89
C MET A 380 -11.71 -9.26 -3.69
N LYS A 381 -12.19 -9.89 -4.77
CA LYS A 381 -13.17 -10.98 -4.68
C LYS A 381 -12.54 -12.22 -4.03
N CYS A 382 -11.33 -12.59 -4.43
CA CYS A 382 -10.62 -13.71 -3.83
C CYS A 382 -10.34 -13.49 -2.34
N ALA A 383 -9.90 -12.29 -1.96
CA ALA A 383 -9.71 -11.91 -0.56
C ALA A 383 -11.02 -12.01 0.24
N ALA A 384 -12.14 -11.52 -0.30
CA ALA A 384 -13.45 -11.63 0.32
C ALA A 384 -13.89 -13.09 0.54
N GLU A 385 -13.66 -13.98 -0.43
CA GLU A 385 -13.97 -15.41 -0.32
C GLU A 385 -13.16 -16.05 0.81
N LEU A 386 -11.84 -15.82 0.86
CA LEU A 386 -10.96 -16.36 1.90
C LEU A 386 -11.30 -15.81 3.29
N ILE A 387 -11.53 -14.51 3.42
CA ILE A 387 -11.92 -13.89 4.71
C ILE A 387 -13.25 -14.48 5.19
N TYR A 388 -14.23 -14.63 4.30
CA TYR A 388 -15.54 -15.18 4.63
C TYR A 388 -15.44 -16.65 5.07
N ASP A 389 -14.70 -17.47 4.33
CA ASP A 389 -14.52 -18.89 4.65
C ASP A 389 -13.80 -19.04 5.99
N TYR A 390 -12.76 -18.23 6.25
CA TYR A 390 -12.04 -18.25 7.52
C TYR A 390 -12.91 -17.81 8.71
N MET A 391 -13.75 -16.78 8.51
CA MET A 391 -14.74 -16.35 9.49
C MET A 391 -15.73 -17.48 9.84
N LYS A 392 -16.17 -18.27 8.85
CA LYS A 392 -17.06 -19.43 9.07
C LYS A 392 -16.37 -20.66 9.67
N GLY A 393 -15.05 -20.59 9.93
CA GLY A 393 -14.29 -21.66 10.56
C GLY A 393 -13.64 -22.64 9.60
N ILE A 394 -13.66 -22.36 8.30
CA ILE A 394 -12.94 -23.15 7.29
C ILE A 394 -11.46 -22.75 7.38
N LYS A 395 -10.56 -23.73 7.51
CA LYS A 395 -9.12 -23.46 7.36
C LYS A 395 -8.88 -23.09 5.90
N ILE A 396 -8.54 -21.84 5.64
CA ILE A 396 -8.17 -21.38 4.30
C ILE A 396 -6.78 -21.83 3.97
#